data_AF-A0A961WI06-F1
#
_entry.id   AF-A0A961WI06-F1
#
_cell.length_a   1.000
_cell.length_b   1.000
_cell.length_c   1.000
_cell.angle_alpha   90.00
_cell.angle_beta   90.00
_cell.angle_gamma   90.00
#
_symmetry.space_group_name_H-M   'P 1'
#
loop_
_entity.id
_entity.type
_entity.pdbx_description
1 polymer ?
#
loop_
_entity_poly.entity_id
_entity_poly.type
_entity_poly.pdbx_seq_one_letter_code
_entity_poly.pdbx_strand_id
1 'polypeptide(L)'
;MLPIARFATGLIMAIGVTLFPASSMLSAQEAADPHAIYESRCAQCHQPHAREFAKAALTLQDGIVTMRSSGAPLELFLDQHPRGLPRADAQALVTQFKAMLETGFLYQDKCVTCHDRASTLARLRLFERDGVIQGRYTYRDISTFLRNHGRLTAEEVDIIMKMFHRQSIPSAPR
;
A
#
# COMPACT_ATOMS: atom_id res chain seq x y z
N MET A 1 -67.02 55.83 -29.78
CA MET A 1 -67.25 55.12 -28.51
C MET A 1 -65.97 54.39 -28.13
N LEU A 2 -65.52 54.62 -26.89
CA LEU A 2 -64.45 53.94 -26.13
C LEU A 2 -64.75 52.40 -25.98
N PRO A 3 -63.87 51.54 -25.41
CA PRO A 3 -62.49 51.20 -25.82
C PRO A 3 -62.07 49.73 -25.46
N ILE A 4 -60.74 49.46 -25.49
CA ILE A 4 -59.96 48.45 -24.73
C ILE A 4 -60.16 46.94 -25.05
N ALA A 5 -59.08 46.31 -25.52
CA ALA A 5 -58.57 45.08 -24.89
C ALA A 5 -57.06 44.97 -25.08
N ARG A 6 -56.36 44.69 -23.97
CA ARG A 6 -54.91 44.51 -23.82
C ARG A 6 -54.51 43.05 -24.13
N PHE A 7 -53.23 42.74 -23.86
CA PHE A 7 -52.52 41.45 -23.86
C PHE A 7 -51.62 41.24 -25.10
N ALA A 8 -50.37 40.82 -25.01
CA ALA A 8 -49.55 40.40 -23.87
C ALA A 8 -48.06 40.63 -24.18
N THR A 9 -47.32 40.93 -23.12
CA THR A 9 -45.86 41.05 -23.08
C THR A 9 -45.22 39.68 -23.27
N GLY A 10 -44.49 39.47 -24.37
CA GLY A 10 -43.69 38.27 -24.59
C GLY A 10 -42.31 38.41 -23.94
N LEU A 11 -42.08 37.67 -22.86
CA LEU A 11 -40.79 37.51 -22.20
C LEU A 11 -39.96 36.49 -23.00
N ILE A 12 -38.90 36.95 -23.68
CA ILE A 12 -37.92 36.08 -24.33
C ILE A 12 -36.99 35.52 -23.24
N MET A 13 -37.17 34.24 -22.91
CA MET A 13 -36.32 33.51 -21.97
C MET A 13 -35.05 33.05 -22.73
N ALA A 14 -33.93 33.73 -22.51
CA ALA A 14 -32.64 33.32 -23.02
C ALA A 14 -32.14 32.09 -22.22
N ILE A 15 -32.06 30.94 -22.88
CA ILE A 15 -31.45 29.72 -22.34
C ILE A 15 -29.93 29.87 -22.44
N GLY A 16 -29.30 30.30 -21.34
CA GLY A 16 -27.85 30.25 -21.19
C GLY A 16 -27.39 28.83 -20.91
N VAL A 17 -26.78 28.17 -21.90
CA VAL A 17 -26.08 26.89 -21.71
C VAL A 17 -24.74 27.19 -21.04
N THR A 18 -24.66 27.08 -19.72
CA THR A 18 -23.38 27.10 -19.00
C THR A 18 -22.72 25.72 -19.09
N LEU A 19 -21.67 25.62 -19.91
CA LEU A 19 -20.74 24.49 -19.85
C LEU A 19 -20.02 24.50 -18.49
N PHE A 20 -20.45 23.62 -17.57
CA PHE A 20 -19.67 23.32 -16.37
C PHE A 20 -18.55 22.34 -16.75
N PRO A 21 -17.26 22.70 -16.62
CA PRO A 21 -16.19 21.74 -16.77
C PRO A 21 -16.30 20.72 -15.63
N ALA A 22 -16.49 19.46 -15.98
CA ALA A 22 -16.41 18.35 -15.05
C ALA A 22 -14.96 18.24 -14.56
N SER A 23 -14.68 18.84 -13.40
CA SER A 23 -13.46 18.55 -12.66
C SER A 23 -13.53 17.10 -12.20
N SER A 24 -12.90 16.21 -12.97
CA SER A 24 -12.61 14.84 -12.54
C SER A 24 -11.75 14.91 -11.28
N MET A 25 -12.37 14.78 -10.11
CA MET A 25 -11.67 14.48 -8.87
C MET A 25 -11.10 13.06 -9.00
N LEU A 26 -9.89 12.97 -9.55
CA LEU A 26 -9.08 11.77 -9.46
C LEU A 26 -8.60 11.68 -8.01
N SER A 27 -9.41 11.06 -7.15
CA SER A 27 -8.95 10.68 -5.81
C SER A 27 -7.88 9.62 -6.01
N ALA A 28 -6.61 9.99 -5.79
CA ALA A 28 -5.55 9.00 -5.62
C ALA A 28 -5.94 8.16 -4.40
N GLN A 29 -6.41 6.94 -4.64
CA GLN A 29 -6.70 6.02 -3.55
C GLN A 29 -5.36 5.66 -2.91
N GLU A 30 -5.17 6.13 -1.68
CA GLU A 30 -3.95 5.87 -0.92
C GLU A 30 -3.79 4.34 -0.81
N ALA A 31 -2.64 3.83 -1.26
CA ALA A 31 -2.38 2.40 -1.23
C ALA A 31 -2.49 1.91 0.22
N ALA A 32 -3.30 0.87 0.44
CA ALA A 32 -3.53 0.34 1.77
C ALA A 32 -2.19 -0.07 2.42
N ASP A 33 -1.94 0.42 3.64
CA ASP A 33 -0.73 0.09 4.40
C ASP A 33 -0.91 -1.29 5.09
N PRO A 34 -0.34 -2.38 4.55
CA PRO A 34 -0.55 -3.72 5.09
C PRO A 34 -0.01 -3.86 6.52
N HIS A 35 0.97 -3.04 6.91
CA HIS A 35 1.53 -3.07 8.27
C HIS A 35 0.53 -2.47 9.27
N ALA A 36 -0.03 -1.30 8.95
CA ALA A 36 -1.07 -0.67 9.77
C ALA A 36 -2.35 -1.54 9.84
N ILE A 37 -2.73 -2.18 8.74
CA ILE A 37 -3.85 -3.14 8.72
C ILE A 37 -3.58 -4.26 9.72
N TYR A 38 -2.41 -4.91 9.64
CA TYR A 38 -2.09 -6.03 10.53
C TYR A 38 -2.07 -5.59 12.00
N GLU A 39 -1.37 -4.49 12.33
CA GLU A 39 -1.25 -4.02 13.71
C GLU A 39 -2.61 -3.65 14.32
N SER A 40 -3.50 -3.02 13.53
CA SER A 40 -4.81 -2.59 14.04
C SER A 40 -5.85 -3.71 14.09
N ARG A 41 -5.81 -4.68 13.16
CA ARG A 41 -6.86 -5.70 12.99
C ARG A 41 -6.46 -7.08 13.48
N CYS A 42 -5.19 -7.45 13.41
CA CYS A 42 -4.73 -8.82 13.62
C CYS A 42 -3.96 -8.99 14.93
N ALA A 43 -3.10 -8.04 15.28
CA ALA A 43 -2.15 -8.16 16.40
C ALA A 43 -2.79 -8.28 17.80
N GLN A 44 -4.08 -7.97 17.94
CA GLN A 44 -4.80 -8.15 19.21
C GLN A 44 -5.05 -9.62 19.58
N CYS A 45 -5.09 -10.52 18.58
CA CYS A 45 -5.26 -11.96 18.83
C CYS A 45 -4.18 -12.84 18.21
N HIS A 46 -3.44 -12.33 17.23
CA HIS A 46 -2.28 -13.00 16.64
C HIS A 46 -0.99 -12.41 17.18
N GLN A 47 0.13 -12.92 16.69
CA GLN A 47 1.46 -12.44 17.06
C GLN A 47 1.56 -10.92 16.82
N PRO A 48 2.34 -10.19 17.64
CA PRO A 48 2.42 -8.73 17.56
C PRO A 48 2.85 -8.18 16.20
N HIS A 49 3.62 -8.96 15.42
CA HIS A 49 3.97 -8.56 14.06
C HIS A 49 3.66 -9.63 13.02
N ALA A 50 3.38 -9.15 11.81
CA ALA A 50 2.94 -9.96 10.68
C ALA A 50 3.93 -11.07 10.32
N ARG A 51 5.23 -10.83 10.49
CA ARG A 51 6.26 -11.82 10.13
C ARG A 51 6.19 -13.06 11.01
N GLU A 52 5.98 -12.92 12.32
CA GLU A 52 5.93 -14.06 13.25
C GLU A 52 4.70 -14.91 12.94
N PHE A 53 3.56 -14.25 12.66
CA PHE A 53 2.38 -14.92 12.16
C PHE A 53 2.66 -15.65 10.83
N ALA A 54 3.29 -14.97 9.86
CA ALA A 54 3.60 -15.56 8.56
C ALA A 54 4.49 -16.81 8.68
N LYS A 55 5.56 -16.74 9.47
CA LYS A 55 6.47 -17.87 9.70
C LYS A 55 5.75 -19.05 10.36
N ALA A 56 4.92 -18.76 11.37
CA ALA A 56 4.25 -19.80 12.14
C ALA A 56 3.07 -20.44 11.37
N ALA A 57 2.24 -19.63 10.73
CA ALA A 57 0.92 -20.04 10.28
C ALA A 57 0.78 -20.18 8.76
N LEU A 58 1.71 -19.63 7.96
CA LEU A 58 1.56 -19.57 6.51
C LEU A 58 2.64 -20.39 5.81
N THR A 59 2.33 -20.82 4.60
CA THR A 59 3.28 -21.38 3.64
C THR A 59 2.94 -20.89 2.23
N LEU A 60 3.90 -21.00 1.31
CA LEU A 60 3.68 -20.74 -0.11
C LEU A 60 3.60 -22.08 -0.84
N GLN A 61 2.50 -22.31 -1.55
CA GLN A 61 2.26 -23.51 -2.37
C GLN A 61 1.80 -23.07 -3.75
N ASP A 62 2.55 -23.43 -4.79
CA ASP A 62 2.25 -23.07 -6.19
C ASP A 62 1.98 -21.57 -6.40
N GLY A 63 2.74 -20.72 -5.68
CA GLY A 63 2.61 -19.27 -5.73
C GLY A 63 1.40 -18.70 -4.97
N ILE A 64 0.66 -19.54 -4.25
CA ILE A 64 -0.50 -19.18 -3.43
C ILE A 64 -0.11 -19.25 -1.96
N VAL A 65 -0.46 -18.21 -1.19
CA VAL A 65 -0.28 -18.22 0.27
C VAL A 65 -1.38 -19.07 0.88
N THR A 66 -1.01 -20.12 1.60
CA THR A 66 -1.95 -21.04 2.24
C THR A 66 -1.71 -21.11 3.76
N MET A 67 -2.77 -21.47 4.49
CA MET A 67 -2.71 -21.78 5.90
C MET A 67 -1.97 -23.09 6.10
N ARG A 68 -0.91 -23.11 6.91
CA ARG A 68 -0.12 -24.31 7.20
C ARG A 68 -0.96 -25.42 7.84
N SER A 69 -1.94 -25.06 8.67
CA SER A 69 -2.77 -26.00 9.42
C SER A 69 -3.79 -26.74 8.56
N SER A 70 -4.32 -26.11 7.51
CA SER A 70 -5.43 -26.65 6.71
C SER A 70 -5.13 -26.78 5.23
N GLY A 71 -4.08 -26.15 4.72
CA GLY A 71 -3.80 -26.01 3.29
C GLY A 71 -4.73 -25.03 2.56
N ALA A 72 -5.69 -24.41 3.25
CA ALA A 72 -6.63 -23.49 2.62
C ALA A 72 -5.93 -22.21 2.14
N PRO A 73 -6.28 -21.66 0.96
CA PRO A 73 -5.82 -20.35 0.52
C PRO A 73 -6.11 -19.27 1.57
N LEU A 74 -5.13 -18.43 1.87
CA LEU A 74 -5.25 -17.38 2.87
C LEU A 74 -6.37 -16.38 2.53
N GLU A 75 -6.56 -16.07 1.25
CA GLU A 75 -7.64 -15.16 0.82
C GLU A 75 -9.03 -15.71 1.21
N LEU A 76 -9.26 -17.01 1.00
CA LEU A 76 -10.51 -17.67 1.41
C LEU A 76 -10.65 -17.73 2.94
N PHE A 77 -9.55 -17.97 3.64
CA PHE A 77 -9.55 -17.98 5.10
C PHE A 77 -9.90 -16.60 5.68
N LEU A 78 -9.33 -15.52 5.12
CA LEU A 78 -9.58 -14.15 5.59
C LEU A 78 -11.04 -13.71 5.35
N ASP A 79 -11.67 -14.19 4.27
CA ASP A 79 -13.08 -13.94 3.96
C ASP A 79 -14.02 -14.56 5.01
N GLN A 80 -13.66 -15.74 5.53
CA GLN A 80 -14.45 -16.49 6.51
C GLN A 80 -14.06 -16.19 7.96
N HIS A 81 -13.01 -15.40 8.18
CA HIS A 81 -12.48 -15.15 9.52
C HIS A 81 -13.50 -14.38 10.38
N PRO A 82 -13.70 -14.71 11.67
CA PRO A 82 -14.75 -14.11 12.52
C PRO A 82 -14.70 -12.58 12.64
N ARG A 83 -13.55 -11.97 12.34
CA ARG A 83 -13.35 -10.52 12.30
C ARG A 83 -12.94 -10.06 10.89
N GLY A 84 -13.62 -10.60 9.87
CA GLY A 84 -13.29 -10.49 8.45
C GLY A 84 -12.82 -9.10 8.01
N LEU A 85 -12.04 -9.06 6.94
CA LEU A 85 -11.46 -7.83 6.41
C LEU A 85 -12.20 -7.38 5.14
N PRO A 86 -12.28 -6.07 4.89
CA PRO A 86 -12.59 -5.56 3.55
C PRO A 86 -11.67 -6.22 2.51
N ARG A 87 -12.19 -6.54 1.33
CA ARG A 87 -11.45 -7.25 0.28
C ARG A 87 -10.11 -6.58 -0.06
N ALA A 88 -10.08 -5.25 -0.13
CA ALA A 88 -8.85 -4.49 -0.42
C ALA A 88 -7.78 -4.69 0.67
N ASP A 89 -8.16 -4.66 1.94
CA ASP A 89 -7.23 -4.87 3.07
C ASP A 89 -6.72 -6.31 3.09
N ALA A 90 -7.61 -7.29 2.83
CA ALA A 90 -7.23 -8.69 2.73
C ALA A 90 -6.21 -8.91 1.59
N GLN A 91 -6.43 -8.29 0.42
CA GLN A 91 -5.50 -8.37 -0.71
C GLN A 91 -4.15 -7.72 -0.41
N ALA A 92 -4.13 -6.58 0.30
CA ALA A 92 -2.90 -5.94 0.73
C ALA A 92 -2.10 -6.84 1.68
N LEU A 93 -2.78 -7.48 2.66
CA LEU A 93 -2.15 -8.43 3.56
C LEU A 93 -1.62 -9.67 2.83
N VAL A 94 -2.42 -10.30 1.96
CA VAL A 94 -2.01 -11.48 1.20
C VAL A 94 -0.79 -11.17 0.33
N THR A 95 -0.78 -10.00 -0.32
CA THR A 95 0.36 -9.52 -1.11
C THR A 95 1.61 -9.36 -0.25
N GLN A 96 1.49 -8.76 0.93
CA GLN A 96 2.59 -8.59 1.87
C GLN A 96 3.10 -9.93 2.39
N PHE A 97 2.21 -10.85 2.77
CA PHE A 97 2.57 -12.20 3.23
C PHE A 97 3.27 -13.01 2.14
N LYS A 98 2.76 -12.96 0.91
CA LYS A 98 3.39 -13.59 -0.25
C LYS A 98 4.81 -13.09 -0.45
N ALA A 99 5.00 -11.77 -0.47
CA ALA A 99 6.33 -11.17 -0.61
C ALA A 99 7.29 -11.61 0.51
N MET A 100 6.83 -11.69 1.76
CA MET A 100 7.66 -12.18 2.87
C MET A 100 8.09 -13.64 2.68
N LEU A 101 7.17 -14.51 2.23
CA LEU A 101 7.44 -15.93 2.00
C LEU A 101 8.35 -16.15 0.78
N GLU A 102 8.10 -15.45 -0.33
CA GLU A 102 8.91 -15.52 -1.56
C GLU A 102 10.35 -15.06 -1.34
N THR A 103 10.56 -14.08 -0.46
CA THR A 103 11.88 -13.50 -0.19
C THR A 103 12.60 -14.20 0.96
N GLY A 104 12.02 -15.26 1.52
CA GLY A 104 12.60 -15.99 2.66
C GLY A 104 12.84 -15.10 3.88
N PHE A 105 12.13 -13.99 4.03
CA PHE A 105 12.34 -13.01 5.11
C PHE A 105 13.73 -12.35 5.11
N LEU A 106 14.38 -12.16 3.95
CA LEU A 106 15.75 -11.64 3.80
C LEU A 106 16.13 -10.46 4.71
N TYR A 107 15.26 -9.45 4.87
CA TYR A 107 15.55 -8.31 5.75
C TYR A 107 15.77 -8.75 7.21
N GLN A 108 14.99 -9.72 7.69
CA GLN A 108 15.15 -10.29 9.02
C GLN A 108 16.49 -11.01 9.17
N ASP A 109 16.97 -11.65 8.11
CA ASP A 109 18.16 -12.46 8.20
C ASP A 109 19.44 -11.62 8.11
N LYS A 110 19.41 -10.52 7.35
CA LYS A 110 20.61 -9.71 7.08
C LYS A 110 20.62 -8.30 7.64
N CYS A 111 19.47 -7.71 7.96
CA CYS A 111 19.39 -6.28 8.27
C CYS A 111 19.09 -6.00 9.75
N VAL A 112 18.28 -6.83 10.41
CA VAL A 112 17.75 -6.53 11.76
C VAL A 112 18.78 -6.56 12.89
N THR A 113 19.95 -7.15 12.66
CA THR A 113 21.03 -7.09 13.66
C THR A 113 21.52 -5.65 13.86
N CYS A 114 21.46 -4.82 12.82
CA CYS A 114 21.91 -3.44 12.86
C CYS A 114 20.78 -2.42 12.74
N HIS A 115 19.62 -2.84 12.24
CA HIS A 115 18.46 -1.99 12.00
C HIS A 115 17.24 -2.49 12.78
N ASP A 116 16.33 -1.56 13.08
CA ASP A 116 15.00 -1.92 13.56
C ASP A 116 14.15 -2.51 12.40
N ARG A 117 12.84 -2.64 12.60
CA ARG A 117 11.86 -3.06 11.59
C ARG A 117 12.03 -2.30 10.28
N ALA A 118 11.85 -3.02 9.17
CA ALA A 118 11.92 -2.46 7.83
C ALA A 118 10.97 -1.27 7.63
N SER A 119 9.74 -1.35 8.16
CA SER A 119 8.75 -0.27 8.11
C SER A 119 9.24 0.98 8.87
N THR A 120 9.80 0.80 10.08
CA THR A 120 10.42 1.91 10.84
C THR A 120 11.55 2.55 10.03
N LEU A 121 12.49 1.74 9.51
CA LEU A 121 13.63 2.22 8.74
C LEU A 121 13.17 3.00 7.50
N ALA A 122 12.25 2.42 6.73
CA ALA A 122 11.75 2.99 5.50
C ALA A 122 11.07 4.34 5.73
N ARG A 123 10.15 4.43 6.71
CA ARG A 123 9.38 5.66 6.97
C ARG A 123 10.26 6.78 7.54
N LEU A 124 11.13 6.45 8.48
CA LEU A 124 11.91 7.46 9.20
C LEU A 124 13.17 7.89 8.47
N ARG A 125 13.82 6.98 7.73
CA ARG A 125 15.16 7.22 7.16
C ARG A 125 15.19 7.30 5.65
N LEU A 126 14.13 6.90 4.96
CA LEU A 126 14.07 6.94 3.50
C LEU A 126 12.99 7.92 3.03
N PHE A 127 13.12 8.35 1.79
CA PHE A 127 12.09 9.04 1.03
C PHE A 127 12.21 8.64 -0.44
N GLU A 128 11.14 8.81 -1.21
CA GLU A 128 11.15 8.58 -2.64
C GLU A 128 11.10 9.91 -3.40
N ARG A 129 11.97 10.07 -4.40
CA ARG A 129 11.97 11.20 -5.34
C ARG A 129 12.26 10.67 -6.74
N ASP A 130 11.39 11.03 -7.68
CA ASP A 130 11.49 10.61 -9.09
C ASP A 130 11.63 9.09 -9.26
N GLY A 131 10.91 8.31 -8.44
CA GLY A 131 10.96 6.85 -8.43
C GLY A 131 12.21 6.25 -7.78
N VAL A 132 13.14 7.07 -7.28
CA VAL A 132 14.37 6.64 -6.62
C VAL A 132 14.21 6.75 -5.11
N ILE A 133 14.43 5.64 -4.40
CA ILE A 133 14.50 5.65 -2.94
C ILE A 133 15.86 6.19 -2.52
N GLN A 134 15.83 7.26 -1.73
CA GLN A 134 17.00 7.96 -1.23
C GLN A 134 17.01 7.99 0.30
N GLY A 135 18.20 8.10 0.89
CA GLY A 135 18.35 8.35 2.32
C GLY A 135 17.92 9.77 2.67
N ARG A 136 16.96 9.93 3.59
CA ARG A 136 16.36 11.21 3.99
C ARG A 136 17.34 12.31 4.35
N TYR A 137 18.43 11.94 5.02
CA TYR A 137 19.42 12.90 5.52
C TYR A 137 20.69 12.96 4.69
N THR A 138 20.88 12.00 3.77
CA THR A 138 22.13 11.87 3.01
C THR A 138 21.93 12.10 1.52
N TYR A 139 20.68 12.06 1.03
CA TYR A 139 20.30 12.09 -0.38
C TYR A 139 20.96 11.01 -1.23
N ARG A 140 21.56 9.99 -0.60
CA ARG A 140 22.20 8.87 -1.29
C ARG A 140 21.14 7.95 -1.87
N ASP A 141 21.34 7.54 -3.12
CA ASP A 141 20.62 6.44 -3.73
C ASP A 141 20.82 5.16 -2.90
N ILE A 142 19.72 4.59 -2.41
CA ILE A 142 19.76 3.42 -1.54
C ILE A 142 20.13 2.15 -2.29
N SER A 143 19.70 1.99 -3.55
CA SER A 143 20.08 0.82 -4.36
C SER A 143 21.60 0.77 -4.54
N THR A 144 22.22 1.91 -4.87
CA THR A 144 23.68 2.00 -5.03
C THR A 144 24.41 1.77 -3.70
N PHE A 145 23.89 2.34 -2.61
CA PHE A 145 24.47 2.14 -1.28
C PHE A 145 24.44 0.66 -0.84
N LEU A 146 23.32 -0.02 -1.08
CA LEU A 146 23.14 -1.41 -0.67
C LEU A 146 24.09 -2.39 -1.35
N ARG A 147 24.63 -2.07 -2.55
CA ARG A 147 25.66 -2.89 -3.22
C ARG A 147 26.92 -3.09 -2.37
N ASN A 148 27.18 -2.19 -1.42
CA ASN A 148 28.34 -2.25 -0.52
C ASN A 148 27.92 -2.33 0.97
N HIS A 149 26.65 -2.63 1.26
CA HIS A 149 26.12 -2.66 2.62
C HIS A 149 25.31 -3.93 2.89
N GLY A 150 25.35 -4.45 4.12
CA GLY A 150 24.57 -5.62 4.51
C GLY A 150 25.00 -6.96 3.88
N ARG A 151 26.13 -6.98 3.14
CA ARG A 151 26.63 -8.18 2.43
C ARG A 151 25.56 -8.81 1.53
N LEU A 152 24.87 -7.96 0.78
CA LEU A 152 23.84 -8.35 -0.17
C LEU A 152 24.46 -8.70 -1.54
N THR A 153 23.93 -9.71 -2.21
CA THR A 153 24.16 -9.91 -3.65
C THR A 153 23.37 -8.87 -4.45
N ALA A 154 23.60 -8.77 -5.77
CA ALA A 154 22.85 -7.86 -6.62
C ALA A 154 21.34 -8.19 -6.63
N GLU A 155 20.99 -9.47 -6.64
CA GLU A 155 19.61 -9.95 -6.62
C GLU A 155 18.94 -9.63 -5.27
N GLU A 156 19.69 -9.77 -4.18
CA GLU A 156 19.20 -9.43 -2.83
C GLU A 156 18.98 -7.92 -2.66
N VAL A 157 19.81 -7.08 -3.29
CA VAL A 157 19.55 -5.63 -3.35
C VAL A 157 18.19 -5.37 -3.99
N ASP A 158 17.89 -6.00 -5.13
CA ASP A 158 16.60 -5.81 -5.80
C ASP A 158 15.42 -6.28 -4.94
N ILE A 159 15.59 -7.38 -4.19
CA ILE A 159 14.59 -7.88 -3.24
C ILE A 159 14.32 -6.84 -2.14
N ILE A 160 15.38 -6.30 -1.52
CA ILE A 160 15.25 -5.30 -0.45
C ILE A 160 14.63 -4.00 -0.99
N MET A 161 15.02 -3.55 -2.18
CA MET A 161 14.44 -2.37 -2.81
C MET A 161 12.95 -2.55 -3.08
N LYS A 162 12.54 -3.69 -3.66
CA LYS A 162 11.11 -4.02 -3.84
C LYS A 162 10.37 -4.06 -2.50
N MET A 163 10.98 -4.56 -1.44
CA MET A 163 10.38 -4.56 -0.10
C MET A 163 10.17 -3.13 0.39
N PHE A 164 11.16 -2.23 0.23
CA PHE A 164 11.05 -0.84 0.64
C PHE A 164 9.94 -0.07 -0.08
N HIS A 165 9.73 -0.28 -1.38
CA HIS A 165 8.59 0.33 -2.10
C HIS A 165 7.22 -0.04 -1.51
N ARG A 166 7.12 -1.16 -0.78
CA ARG A 166 5.87 -1.59 -0.11
C ARG A 166 5.68 -0.99 1.28
N GLN A 167 6.67 -0.30 1.85
CA GLN A 167 6.63 0.20 3.23
C GLN A 167 5.93 1.56 3.40
N SER A 168 5.22 2.04 2.39
CA SER A 168 4.61 3.39 2.33
C SER A 168 5.64 4.48 2.64
N ILE A 169 6.70 4.53 1.85
CA ILE A 169 7.77 5.54 2.00
C ILE A 169 7.22 6.91 1.61
N PRO A 170 7.45 7.97 2.41
CA PRO A 170 7.00 9.30 2.06
C PRO A 170 7.65 9.78 0.75
N SER A 171 6.84 10.30 -0.16
CA SER A 171 7.34 11.03 -1.33
C SER A 171 7.89 12.40 -0.90
N ALA A 172 9.00 12.84 -1.49
CA ALA A 172 9.44 14.22 -1.35
C ALA A 172 8.44 15.16 -2.03
N PRO A 173 8.20 16.37 -1.49
CA PRO A 173 7.53 17.43 -2.24
C PRO A 173 8.32 17.69 -3.53
N ARG A 174 7.58 17.85 -4.64
CA ARG A 174 8.12 18.23 -5.94
C ARG A 174 8.70 19.63 -5.90
#